data_AF-A0A8H7GAF1-F1
#
_entry.id   AF-A0A8H7GAF1-F1
#
_cell.length_a   1.000
_cell.length_b   1.000
_cell.length_c   1.000
_cell.angle_alpha   90.00
_cell.angle_beta   90.00
_cell.angle_gamma   90.00
#
_symmetry.space_group_name_H-M   'P 1'
#
loop_
_entity.id
_entity.type
_entity.pdbx_description
1 polymer ?
#
loop_
_entity_poly.entity_id
_entity_poly.type
_entity_poly.pdbx_seq_one_letter_code
_entity_poly.pdbx_strand_id
1 'polypeptide(L)'
;MLDCASLAAIVSLRHFRRPDVEVVGSEVTVVRAFRLCIAASSDLHHPQHAPTERAPVPLSIHHTPFCNTFAFFPPSAASTASEDPSFLPTQIPLLDPSHLEQRLCTGTLSIALNAQREICVLQKLGGVPLGAEEVLAVVEVAVRRAKEMNEWVEGRLKEDWEGRKGSVEVR
;
A
#
# COMPACT_ATOMS: atom_id res chain seq x y z
N MET A 1 3.61 9.06 -7.96
CA MET A 1 2.76 7.94 -8.45
C MET A 1 3.02 6.64 -7.72
N LEU A 2 4.29 6.24 -7.53
CA LEU A 2 4.64 4.95 -6.91
C LEU A 2 4.02 4.75 -5.51
N ASP A 3 4.07 5.76 -4.65
CA ASP A 3 3.56 5.70 -3.28
C ASP A 3 2.04 5.42 -3.25
N CYS A 4 1.26 6.21 -4.00
CA CYS A 4 -0.18 6.01 -4.14
C CYS A 4 -0.51 4.65 -4.78
N ALA A 5 0.24 4.21 -5.80
CA ALA A 5 0.02 2.91 -6.42
C ALA A 5 0.27 1.75 -5.44
N SER A 6 1.33 1.84 -4.63
CA SER A 6 1.64 0.85 -3.59
C SER A 6 0.53 0.77 -2.54
N LEU A 7 0.04 1.92 -2.07
CA LEU A 7 -1.07 2.01 -1.13
C LEU A 7 -2.34 1.40 -1.71
N ALA A 8 -2.72 1.77 -2.94
CA ALA A 8 -3.90 1.25 -3.62
C ALA A 8 -3.83 -0.27 -3.80
N ALA A 9 -2.68 -0.81 -4.19
CA ALA A 9 -2.47 -2.25 -4.34
C ALA A 9 -2.69 -2.97 -3.00
N ILE A 10 -2.04 -2.51 -1.94
CA ILE A 10 -2.17 -3.06 -0.59
C ILE A 10 -3.61 -3.03 -0.10
N VAL A 11 -4.26 -1.87 -0.20
CA VAL A 11 -5.65 -1.69 0.25
C VAL A 11 -6.56 -2.63 -0.54
N SER A 12 -6.37 -2.74 -1.87
CA SER A 12 -7.17 -3.63 -2.71
C SER A 12 -7.02 -5.09 -2.30
N LEU A 13 -5.80 -5.55 -2.02
CA LEU A 13 -5.52 -6.93 -1.60
C LEU A 13 -6.11 -7.23 -0.21
N ARG A 14 -5.97 -6.31 0.74
CA ARG A 14 -6.54 -6.46 2.10
C ARG A 14 -8.06 -6.42 2.12
N HIS A 15 -8.63 -5.64 1.22
CA HIS A 15 -10.07 -5.51 1.05
C HIS A 15 -10.68 -6.69 0.28
N PHE A 16 -9.96 -7.26 -0.69
CA PHE A 16 -10.46 -8.35 -1.52
C PHE A 16 -10.85 -9.59 -0.70
N ARG A 17 -11.90 -10.28 -1.16
CA ARG A 17 -12.35 -11.55 -0.61
C ARG A 17 -12.50 -12.53 -1.76
N ARG A 18 -11.82 -13.67 -1.68
CA ARG A 18 -11.90 -14.73 -2.69
C ARG A 18 -13.13 -15.62 -2.43
N PRO A 19 -13.73 -16.21 -3.47
CA PRO A 19 -14.74 -17.25 -3.27
C PRO A 19 -14.13 -18.45 -2.54
N ASP A 20 -14.94 -19.12 -1.72
CA ASP A 20 -14.52 -20.36 -1.08
C ASP A 20 -14.49 -21.50 -2.11
N VAL A 21 -13.65 -22.49 -1.89
CA VAL A 21 -13.45 -23.60 -2.82
C VAL A 21 -13.46 -24.90 -2.02
N GLU A 22 -14.32 -25.82 -2.42
CA GLU A 22 -14.38 -27.17 -1.89
C GLU A 22 -13.74 -28.13 -2.89
N VAL A 23 -12.89 -29.03 -2.39
CA VAL A 23 -12.19 -30.01 -3.22
C VAL A 23 -12.49 -31.39 -2.67
N VAL A 24 -13.16 -32.22 -3.48
CA VAL A 24 -13.50 -33.62 -3.15
C VAL A 24 -12.80 -34.52 -4.16
N GLY A 25 -11.71 -35.16 -3.75
CA GLY A 25 -10.87 -35.94 -4.65
C GLY A 25 -10.27 -35.07 -5.75
N SER A 26 -10.66 -35.31 -7.01
CA SER A 26 -10.27 -34.51 -8.18
C SER A 26 -11.31 -33.47 -8.61
N GLU A 27 -12.48 -33.45 -7.96
CA GLU A 27 -13.53 -32.47 -8.25
C GLU A 27 -13.30 -31.19 -7.46
N VAL A 28 -13.35 -30.05 -8.15
CA VAL A 28 -13.18 -28.71 -7.58
C VAL A 28 -14.46 -27.92 -7.75
N THR A 29 -15.12 -27.60 -6.64
CA THR A 29 -16.35 -26.83 -6.60
C THR A 29 -16.06 -25.44 -6.07
N VAL A 30 -16.22 -24.42 -6.91
CA VAL A 30 -16.12 -23.02 -6.48
C VAL A 30 -17.45 -22.61 -5.86
N VAL A 31 -17.47 -22.39 -4.55
CA VAL A 31 -18.64 -21.89 -3.81
C VAL A 31 -18.77 -20.40 -4.13
N ARG A 32 -19.58 -20.08 -5.15
CA ARG A 32 -19.79 -18.70 -5.57
C ARG A 32 -20.69 -17.97 -4.57
N ALA A 33 -20.13 -17.01 -3.85
CA ALA A 33 -20.92 -15.92 -3.30
C ALA A 33 -21.50 -15.11 -4.47
N PHE A 34 -22.80 -14.82 -4.43
CA PHE A 34 -23.58 -14.25 -5.53
C PHE A 34 -22.83 -13.09 -6.22
N ARG A 35 -22.48 -13.27 -7.50
CA ARG A 35 -22.37 -12.14 -8.43
C ARG A 35 -23.77 -11.54 -8.45
N LEU A 36 -23.91 -10.25 -8.15
CA LEU A 36 -25.12 -9.49 -8.47
C LEU A 36 -25.38 -9.69 -9.98
N CYS A 37 -26.25 -10.64 -10.31
CA CYS A 37 -26.59 -10.97 -11.68
C CYS A 37 -27.41 -9.82 -12.26
N ILE A 38 -26.74 -8.95 -13.03
CA ILE A 38 -27.42 -8.27 -14.12
C ILE A 38 -27.67 -9.37 -15.16
N ALA A 39 -28.94 -9.65 -15.42
CA ALA A 39 -29.45 -10.80 -16.13
C ALA A 39 -28.80 -11.03 -17.53
N ALA A 40 -28.53 -12.29 -17.87
CA ALA A 40 -28.83 -12.88 -19.17
C ALA A 40 -28.47 -14.37 -19.23
N SER A 41 -29.35 -15.12 -19.91
CA SER A 41 -29.23 -16.50 -20.41
C SER A 41 -29.53 -17.65 -19.45
N SER A 42 -30.73 -18.18 -19.67
CA SER A 42 -31.11 -19.58 -19.58
C SER A 42 -30.24 -20.42 -20.51
N ASP A 43 -29.43 -21.33 -19.95
CA ASP A 43 -29.36 -22.74 -20.35
C ASP A 43 -28.13 -23.45 -19.77
N LEU A 44 -28.34 -24.75 -19.49
CA LEU A 44 -27.37 -25.82 -19.22
C LEU A 44 -26.89 -26.05 -17.77
N HIS A 45 -27.64 -26.93 -17.09
CA HIS A 45 -27.15 -28.09 -16.32
C HIS A 45 -25.85 -27.91 -15.52
N HIS A 46 -25.92 -27.20 -14.40
CA HIS A 46 -24.91 -27.27 -13.33
C HIS A 46 -25.67 -27.36 -11.99
N PRO A 47 -25.24 -28.22 -11.02
CA PRO A 47 -25.93 -28.37 -9.74
C PRO A 47 -26.22 -27.02 -9.10
N GLN A 48 -27.49 -26.80 -8.81
CA GLN A 48 -28.03 -25.66 -8.09
C GLN A 48 -27.52 -25.72 -6.65
N HIS A 49 -26.32 -25.21 -6.37
CA HIS A 49 -25.99 -24.80 -5.01
C HIS A 49 -26.81 -23.55 -4.68
N ALA A 50 -27.58 -23.65 -3.61
CA ALA A 50 -28.46 -22.61 -3.07
C ALA A 50 -27.76 -21.25 -2.89
N PRO A 51 -28.51 -20.14 -2.82
CA PRO A 51 -27.94 -18.82 -2.60
C PRO A 51 -27.25 -18.79 -1.23
N THR A 52 -25.92 -18.72 -1.24
CA THR A 52 -25.06 -18.39 -0.09
C THR A 52 -24.93 -19.49 0.98
N GLU A 53 -24.17 -20.55 0.71
CA GLU A 53 -23.75 -21.48 1.79
C GLU A 53 -22.53 -20.96 2.58
N ARG A 54 -21.67 -20.12 1.99
CA ARG A 54 -20.41 -19.69 2.66
C ARG A 54 -20.02 -18.24 2.34
N ALA A 55 -19.48 -17.56 3.35
CA ALA A 55 -18.99 -16.19 3.23
C ALA A 55 -17.66 -16.13 2.46
N PRO A 56 -17.41 -15.09 1.64
CA PRO A 56 -16.13 -14.86 0.98
C PRO A 56 -14.95 -14.80 1.97
N VAL A 57 -13.83 -15.43 1.61
CA VAL A 57 -12.66 -15.60 2.48
C VAL A 57 -11.61 -14.51 2.21
N PRO A 58 -11.02 -13.87 3.22
CA PRO A 58 -9.91 -12.93 3.02
C PRO A 58 -8.65 -13.61 2.50
N LEU A 59 -7.78 -12.82 1.85
CA LEU A 59 -6.45 -13.27 1.48
C LEU A 59 -5.53 -13.35 2.71
N SER A 60 -4.60 -14.31 2.70
CA SER A 60 -3.53 -14.41 3.69
C SER A 60 -2.41 -13.44 3.35
N ILE A 61 -2.35 -12.31 4.05
CA ILE A 61 -1.35 -11.25 3.84
C ILE A 61 -0.50 -11.13 5.10
N HIS A 62 0.78 -11.50 5.02
CA HIS A 62 1.70 -11.54 6.16
C HIS A 62 2.32 -10.18 6.50
N HIS A 63 2.54 -9.32 5.50
CA HIS A 63 3.14 -8.00 5.70
C HIS A 63 2.56 -6.98 4.71
N THR A 64 2.64 -5.71 5.12
CA THR A 64 1.99 -4.59 4.45
C THR A 64 3.04 -3.50 4.14
N PRO A 65 3.78 -3.62 3.03
CA PRO A 65 4.79 -2.62 2.69
C PRO A 65 4.15 -1.35 2.15
N PHE A 66 4.68 -0.20 2.55
CA PHE A 66 4.31 1.11 2.02
C PHE A 66 5.53 1.77 1.38
N CYS A 67 5.35 2.30 0.17
CA CYS A 67 6.39 3.06 -0.51
C CYS A 67 6.33 4.53 -0.09
N ASN A 68 7.51 5.09 0.19
CA ASN A 68 7.73 6.49 0.52
C ASN A 68 8.82 7.04 -0.40
N THR A 69 8.47 8.03 -1.22
CA THR A 69 9.39 8.65 -2.17
C THR A 69 9.86 10.00 -1.67
N PHE A 70 11.18 10.17 -1.64
CA PHE A 70 11.86 11.40 -1.30
C PHE A 70 12.45 12.04 -2.55
N ALA A 71 12.30 13.36 -2.69
CA ALA A 71 12.99 14.17 -3.68
C ALA A 71 14.07 15.00 -3.01
N PHE A 72 15.23 15.11 -3.66
CA PHE A 72 16.36 15.85 -3.13
C PHE A 72 16.60 17.13 -3.91
N PHE A 73 16.82 18.21 -3.16
CA PHE A 73 17.14 19.53 -3.67
C PHE A 73 18.49 20.00 -3.15
N PRO A 74 19.23 20.79 -3.95
CA PRO A 74 20.44 21.43 -3.45
C PRO A 74 20.08 22.41 -2.32
N PRO A 75 20.95 22.56 -1.31
CA PRO A 75 20.75 23.53 -0.25
C PRO A 75 20.71 24.94 -0.85
N SER A 76 19.72 25.73 -0.44
CA SER A 76 19.66 27.15 -0.84
C SER A 76 20.75 27.94 -0.10
N ALA A 77 21.33 28.94 -0.76
CA ALA A 77 22.33 29.84 -0.18
C ALA A 77 21.82 30.60 1.08
N ALA A 78 20.52 30.57 1.37
CA ALA A 78 19.95 31.11 2.61
C ALA A 78 20.02 30.14 3.81
N SER A 79 20.16 28.83 3.56
CA SER A 79 20.22 27.78 4.60
C SER A 79 21.64 27.53 5.12
N THR A 80 22.66 28.15 4.52
CA THR A 80 24.07 28.10 4.95
C THR A 80 24.40 29.05 6.10
N ALA A 81 23.40 29.70 6.71
CA ALA A 81 23.58 30.63 7.82
C ALA A 81 23.61 29.94 9.20
N SER A 82 23.52 28.61 9.28
CA SER A 82 23.73 27.87 10.53
C SER A 82 25.22 27.58 10.75
N GLU A 83 25.71 27.98 11.93
CA GLU A 83 27.11 28.11 12.36
C GLU A 83 27.96 26.82 12.41
N ASP A 84 27.43 25.64 12.00
CA ASP A 84 28.16 24.37 12.08
C ASP A 84 28.30 23.67 10.70
N PRO A 85 29.42 23.85 9.99
CA PRO A 85 29.62 23.35 8.62
C PRO A 85 29.81 21.82 8.53
N SER A 86 29.87 21.12 9.66
CA SER A 86 30.08 19.67 9.73
C SER A 86 28.78 18.85 9.71
N PHE A 87 27.62 19.47 9.96
CA PHE A 87 26.32 18.81 10.10
C PHE A 87 25.26 19.30 9.11
N LEU A 88 25.61 20.18 8.16
CA LEU A 88 24.65 20.64 7.17
C LEU A 88 24.39 19.54 6.14
N PRO A 89 23.13 19.12 5.92
CA PRO A 89 22.82 18.09 4.94
C PRO A 89 23.20 18.54 3.54
N THR A 90 23.85 17.65 2.78
CA THR A 90 24.31 17.92 1.40
C THR A 90 23.14 18.22 0.48
N GLN A 91 21.97 17.66 0.79
CA GLN A 91 20.73 17.86 0.06
C GLN A 91 19.54 17.93 1.02
N ILE A 92 18.52 18.72 0.66
CA ILE A 92 17.28 18.82 1.42
C ILE A 92 16.31 17.75 0.90
N PRO A 93 15.92 16.76 1.73
CA PRO A 93 14.93 15.75 1.35
C PRO A 93 13.50 16.29 1.56
N LEU A 94 12.64 16.10 0.55
CA LEU A 94 11.20 16.33 0.62
C LEU A 94 10.46 15.01 0.40
N LEU A 95 9.51 14.69 1.28
CA LEU A 95 8.66 13.51 1.18
C LEU A 95 7.43 13.81 0.33
N ASP A 96 7.00 12.84 -0.50
CA ASP A 96 5.82 12.91 -1.37
C ASP A 96 5.85 14.14 -2.31
N PRO A 97 6.86 14.22 -3.20
CA PRO A 97 7.00 15.37 -4.09
C PRO A 97 5.82 15.48 -5.05
N SER A 98 5.30 16.70 -5.18
CA SER A 98 4.39 17.09 -6.24
C SER A 98 5.04 16.94 -7.63
N HIS A 99 4.22 17.03 -8.68
CA HIS A 99 4.73 16.92 -10.05
C HIS A 99 5.81 17.96 -10.38
N LEU A 100 5.68 19.19 -9.88
CA LEU A 100 6.67 20.24 -10.12
C LEU A 100 7.95 19.98 -9.33
N GLU A 101 7.84 19.60 -8.06
CA GLU A 101 8.99 19.24 -7.23
C GLU A 101 9.76 18.07 -7.82
N GLN A 102 9.07 17.03 -8.27
CA GLN A 102 9.69 15.88 -8.92
C GLN A 102 10.45 16.27 -10.20
N ARG A 103 9.95 17.24 -10.97
CA ARG A 103 10.65 17.72 -12.19
C ARG A 103 11.85 18.60 -11.92
N LEU A 104 11.85 19.31 -10.79
CA LEU A 104 12.91 20.25 -10.41
C LEU A 104 13.96 19.63 -9.49
N CYS A 105 13.66 18.48 -8.88
CA CYS A 105 14.60 17.79 -8.01
C CYS A 105 15.82 17.26 -8.78
N THR A 106 16.94 17.12 -8.09
CA THR A 106 18.17 16.58 -8.68
C THR A 106 18.17 15.06 -8.70
N GLY A 107 17.47 14.43 -7.76
CA GLY A 107 17.32 12.99 -7.68
C GLY A 107 16.24 12.58 -6.69
N THR A 108 15.89 11.30 -6.70
CA THR A 108 14.88 10.72 -5.82
C THR A 108 15.39 9.47 -5.09
N LEU A 109 14.80 9.17 -3.94
CA LEU A 109 14.99 7.93 -3.19
C LEU A 109 13.62 7.38 -2.81
N SER A 110 13.26 6.22 -3.36
CA SER A 110 12.04 5.51 -3.00
C SER A 110 12.37 4.37 -2.04
N ILE A 111 11.66 4.30 -0.91
CA ILE A 111 11.86 3.28 0.13
C ILE A 111 10.52 2.59 0.37
N ALA A 112 10.48 1.29 0.13
CA ALA A 112 9.36 0.43 0.50
C ALA A 112 9.70 -0.33 1.78
N LEU A 113 8.88 -0.19 2.81
CA LEU A 113 9.11 -0.86 4.10
C LEU A 113 7.79 -1.19 4.80
N ASN A 114 7.83 -2.13 5.73
CA ASN A 114 6.67 -2.50 6.54
C ASN A 114 6.62 -1.77 7.91
N ALA A 115 5.52 -1.93 8.64
CA ALA A 115 5.35 -1.34 9.97
C ALA A 115 6.35 -1.88 11.01
N GLN A 116 6.92 -3.06 10.76
CA GLN A 116 7.96 -3.73 11.55
C GLN A 116 9.37 -3.19 11.28
N ARG A 117 9.52 -2.15 10.43
CA ARG A 117 10.80 -1.52 10.06
C ARG A 117 11.69 -2.38 9.16
N GLU A 118 11.13 -3.38 8.50
CA GLU A 118 11.84 -4.18 7.51
C GLU A 118 11.74 -3.51 6.14
N ILE A 119 12.89 -3.24 5.53
CA ILE A 119 12.97 -2.64 4.19
C ILE A 119 12.77 -3.74 3.16
N CYS A 120 11.79 -3.56 2.27
CA CYS A 120 11.55 -4.42 1.13
C CYS A 120 12.34 -3.96 -0.09
N VAL A 121 12.37 -2.64 -0.35
CA VAL A 121 13.04 -2.04 -1.50
C VAL A 121 13.63 -0.70 -1.12
N LEU A 122 14.83 -0.40 -1.62
CA LEU A 122 15.43 0.92 -1.56
C LEU A 122 16.01 1.25 -2.94
N GLN A 123 15.55 2.33 -3.55
CA GLN A 123 15.93 2.71 -4.91
C GLN A 123 16.26 4.19 -4.98
N LYS A 124 17.54 4.51 -5.21
CA LYS A 124 18.01 5.86 -5.50
C LYS A 124 18.11 6.07 -7.00
N LEU A 125 17.56 7.17 -7.51
CA LEU A 125 17.59 7.53 -8.93
C LEU A 125 18.12 8.95 -9.11
N GLY A 126 19.23 9.08 -9.85
CA GLY A 126 19.87 10.37 -10.11
C GLY A 126 20.41 11.05 -8.85
N GLY A 127 20.66 12.35 -8.96
CA GLY A 127 21.10 13.20 -7.85
C GLY A 127 22.58 13.08 -7.51
N VAL A 128 22.98 13.88 -6.52
CA VAL A 128 24.30 13.84 -5.89
C VAL A 128 24.40 12.55 -5.05
N PRO A 129 25.60 11.97 -4.87
CA PRO A 129 25.80 10.88 -3.92
C PRO A 129 25.32 11.29 -2.52
N LEU A 130 24.58 10.39 -1.86
CA LEU A 130 24.11 10.61 -0.50
C LEU A 130 25.00 9.86 0.48
N GLY A 131 25.30 10.50 1.61
CA GLY A 131 26.00 9.85 2.72
C GLY A 131 25.13 8.77 3.38
N ALA A 132 25.76 7.80 4.04
CA ALA A 132 25.02 6.76 4.77
C ALA A 132 24.13 7.35 5.87
N GLU A 133 24.61 8.38 6.57
CA GLU A 133 23.85 9.08 7.62
C GLU A 133 22.60 9.79 7.07
N GLU A 134 22.71 10.42 5.89
CA GLU A 134 21.58 11.07 5.22
C GLU A 134 20.51 10.04 4.82
N VAL A 135 20.94 8.88 4.29
CA VAL A 135 20.03 7.79 3.95
C VAL A 135 19.33 7.26 5.20
N LEU A 136 20.07 7.05 6.29
CA LEU A 136 19.51 6.58 7.56
C LEU A 136 18.48 7.56 8.13
N ALA A 137 18.76 8.87 8.10
CA ALA A 137 17.82 9.90 8.54
C ALA A 137 16.50 9.85 7.74
N VAL A 138 16.59 9.68 6.42
CA VAL A 138 15.41 9.55 5.56
C VAL A 138 14.64 8.25 5.82
N VAL A 139 15.35 7.14 6.06
CA VAL A 139 14.74 5.85 6.45
C VAL A 139 13.95 5.97 7.75
N GLU A 140 14.45 6.69 8.76
CA GLU A 140 13.71 6.90 10.01
C GLU A 140 12.39 7.65 9.81
N VAL A 141 12.37 8.64 8.91
CA VAL A 141 11.14 9.34 8.52
C VAL A 141 10.19 8.37 7.82
N ALA A 142 10.70 7.56 6.89
CA ALA A 142 9.92 6.57 6.17
C ALA A 142 9.30 5.50 7.12
N VAL A 143 10.04 5.07 8.14
CA VAL A 143 9.56 4.17 9.21
C VAL A 143 8.36 4.76 9.96
N ARG A 144 8.44 6.03 10.35
CA ARG A 144 7.34 6.71 11.03
C ARG A 144 6.11 6.77 10.13
N ARG A 145 6.33 7.16 8.86
CA ARG A 145 5.24 7.31 7.89
C ARG A 145 4.56 5.98 7.56
N ALA A 146 5.32 4.89 7.43
CA ALA A 146 4.77 3.57 7.17
C ALA A 146 3.90 3.07 8.33
N LYS A 147 4.25 3.39 9.58
CA LYS A 147 3.42 3.06 10.75
C LYS A 147 2.10 3.83 10.76
N GLU A 148 2.17 5.15 10.57
CA GLU A 148 0.97 6.00 10.47
C GLU A 148 0.03 5.51 9.36
N MET A 149 0.59 5.18 8.19
CA MET A 149 -0.18 4.67 7.06
C MET A 149 -0.82 3.31 7.37
N ASN A 150 -0.09 2.41 8.04
CA ASN A 150 -0.63 1.11 8.44
C ASN A 150 -1.82 1.26 9.39
N GLU A 151 -1.68 2.08 10.43
CA GLU A 151 -2.75 2.36 11.40
C GLU A 151 -3.97 2.99 10.71
N TRP A 152 -3.74 3.92 9.78
CA TRP A 152 -4.80 4.56 9.03
C TRP A 152 -5.55 3.58 8.13
N VAL A 153 -4.83 2.73 7.38
CA VAL A 153 -5.44 1.70 6.52
C VAL A 153 -6.24 0.71 7.33
N GLU A 154 -5.71 0.23 8.47
CA GLU A 154 -6.42 -0.70 9.34
C GLU A 154 -7.71 -0.10 9.92
N GLY A 155 -7.66 1.17 10.33
CA GLY A 155 -8.84 1.90 10.76
C GLY A 155 -9.92 1.95 9.67
N ARG A 156 -9.54 2.34 8.45
CA ARG A 156 -10.47 2.45 7.31
C ARG A 156 -11.05 1.10 6.88
N LEU A 157 -10.24 0.04 6.87
CA LEU A 157 -10.72 -1.31 6.55
C LEU A 157 -11.70 -1.84 7.60
N LYS A 158 -11.48 -1.50 8.88
CA LYS A 158 -12.41 -1.86 9.96
C LYS A 158 -13.73 -1.11 9.83
N GLU A 159 -13.70 0.19 9.57
CA GLU A 159 -14.89 1.03 9.33
C GLU A 159 -15.73 0.49 8.15
N ASP A 160 -15.09 0.17 7.02
CA ASP A 160 -15.76 -0.42 5.85
C ASP A 160 -16.37 -1.79 6.17
N TRP A 161 -15.67 -2.63 6.94
CA TRP A 161 -16.19 -3.93 7.35
C TRP A 161 -17.42 -3.84 8.26
N GLU A 162 -17.41 -2.90 9.22
CA GLU A 162 -18.54 -2.64 10.10
C GLU A 162 -19.75 -2.10 9.32
N GLY A 163 -19.52 -1.19 8.35
CA GLY A 163 -20.57 -0.69 7.47
C GLY A 163 -21.26 -1.77 6.64
N ARG A 164 -20.54 -2.83 6.24
CA ARG A 164 -21.11 -3.96 5.49
C ARG A 164 -21.89 -4.95 6.35
N LYS A 165 -21.57 -5.07 7.63
CA LYS A 165 -22.37 -5.91 8.54
C LYS A 165 -23.77 -5.35 8.76
N GLY A 166 -23.91 -4.02 8.75
CA GLY A 166 -25.19 -3.35 8.94
C GLY A 166 -26.18 -3.48 7.77
N SER A 167 -25.72 -3.86 6.57
CA SER A 167 -26.58 -4.00 5.38
C SER A 167 -27.02 -5.44 5.07
N VAL A 168 -26.61 -6.41 5.87
CA VAL A 168 -27.06 -7.82 5.76
C VAL A 168 -28.20 -8.05 6.77
N GLU A 169 -29.37 -7.45 6.53
CA GLU A 169 -30.60 -7.95 7.13
C GLU A 169 -30.95 -9.28 6.45
N VAL A 170 -30.61 -10.38 7.13
CA VAL A 170 -31.14 -11.70 6.81
C VAL A 170 -32.64 -11.65 7.12
N ARG A 171 -33.46 -11.58 6.07
CA ARG A 171 -34.91 -11.65 6.16
C ARG A 171 -35.40 -13.03 5.71
#